data_AF-A0A2W6A348-F1
#
_entry.id   AF-A0A2W6A348-F1
#
_cell.length_a   1.000
_cell.length_b   1.000
_cell.length_c   1.000
_cell.angle_alpha   90.00
_cell.angle_beta   90.00
_cell.angle_gamma   90.00
#
_symmetry.space_group_name_H-M   'P 1'
#
loop_
_entity.id
_entity.type
_entity.pdbx_description
1 polymer ?
#
loop_
_entity_poly.entity_id
_entity_poly.type
_entity_poly.pdbx_seq_one_letter_code
_entity_poly.pdbx_strand_id
1 'polypeptide(L)'
;MLPGQIKANIPATVAFKVREPVNSRILLGEENASAASLPPVPGRGIWQWQTETQFQAPWLARAEAEELLRRRYPPDAALLRRIGGPGELTHSNGVGNALPTDEGHRIAGSGSGTGEEVRTDA
;
A
#
# COMPACT_ATOMS: atom_id res chain seq x y z
N MET A 1 5.23 -4.64 10.50
CA MET A 1 5.97 -3.55 11.18
C MET A 1 6.56 -2.62 10.14
N LEU A 2 6.51 -1.30 10.33
CA LEU A 2 7.17 -0.35 9.43
C LEU A 2 8.70 -0.48 9.59
N PRO A 3 9.49 -0.67 8.50
CA PRO A 3 10.94 -0.87 8.60
C PRO A 3 11.65 0.30 9.31
N GLY A 4 12.56 -0.01 10.23
CA GLY A 4 13.25 0.98 11.06
C GLY A 4 14.04 2.03 10.25
N GLN A 5 14.59 1.63 9.10
CA GLN A 5 15.31 2.53 8.19
C GLN A 5 14.42 3.62 7.58
N ILE A 6 13.13 3.33 7.36
CA ILE A 6 12.16 4.31 6.85
C ILE A 6 11.81 5.30 7.97
N LYS A 7 11.59 4.81 9.20
CA LYS A 7 11.33 5.67 10.36
C LYS A 7 12.47 6.64 10.67
N ALA A 8 13.72 6.21 10.50
CA ALA A 8 14.89 7.05 10.79
C ALA A 8 14.99 8.28 9.88
N ASN A 9 14.37 8.25 8.70
CA ASN A 9 14.47 9.33 7.69
C ASN A 9 13.15 10.08 7.47
N ILE A 10 12.05 9.66 8.11
CA ILE A 10 10.77 10.34 8.04
C ILE A 10 10.59 11.10 9.36
N PRO A 11 10.79 12.43 9.36
CA PRO A 11 10.79 13.21 10.59
C PRO A 11 9.37 13.38 11.16
N ALA A 12 8.33 13.29 10.33
CA ALA A 12 6.96 13.56 10.73
C ALA A 12 5.99 12.46 10.30
N THR A 13 5.06 12.13 11.20
CA THR A 13 4.03 11.12 10.97
C THR A 13 2.65 11.73 11.09
N VAL A 14 1.78 11.38 10.15
CA VAL A 14 0.33 11.59 10.24
C VAL A 14 -0.33 10.26 10.54
N ALA A 15 -1.12 10.20 11.60
CA ALA A 15 -1.93 9.01 11.94
C ALA A 15 -3.41 9.39 12.07
N PHE A 16 -4.25 8.80 11.22
CA PHE A 16 -5.71 8.85 11.37
C PHE A 16 -6.20 7.79 12.36
N LYS A 17 -7.50 7.80 12.69
CA LYS A 17 -8.11 6.79 13.56
C LYS A 17 -7.76 5.37 13.08
N VAL A 18 -7.10 4.60 13.96
CA VAL A 18 -6.84 3.17 13.77
C VAL A 18 -7.72 2.34 14.69
N ARG A 19 -7.94 1.06 14.33
CA ARG A 19 -8.76 0.14 15.14
C ARG A 19 -8.09 -0.21 16.46
N GLU A 20 -6.83 -0.66 16.39
CA GLU A 20 -6.10 -1.22 17.53
C GLU A 20 -4.96 -0.32 18.03
N PRO A 21 -4.68 -0.30 19.35
CA PRO A 21 -3.53 0.41 19.93
C PRO A 21 -2.19 -0.01 19.32
N VAL A 22 -2.04 -1.28 18.94
CA VAL A 22 -0.82 -1.80 18.30
C VAL A 22 -0.53 -1.05 16.99
N ASN A 23 -1.56 -0.75 16.19
CA ASN A 23 -1.39 -0.01 14.94
C ASN A 23 -0.95 1.43 15.19
N SER A 24 -1.46 2.06 16.26
CA SER A 24 -1.03 3.39 16.67
C SER A 24 0.45 3.39 17.03
N ARG A 25 0.91 2.41 17.80
CA ARG A 25 2.32 2.31 18.20
C ARG A 25 3.27 2.09 17.03
N ILE A 26 2.81 1.33 16.03
CA ILE A 26 3.57 1.14 14.79
C ILE A 26 3.79 2.48 14.08
N LEU A 27 2.80 3.38 14.08
CA LEU A 27 2.85 4.68 13.41
C LEU A 27 3.56 5.74 14.25
N LEU A 28 3.11 5.95 15.49
CA LEU A 28 3.46 7.08 16.36
C LEU A 28 4.54 6.74 17.41
N GLY A 29 5.08 5.53 17.40
CA GLY A 29 6.08 5.06 18.37
C GLY A 29 5.49 4.21 19.49
N GLU A 30 6.36 3.43 20.14
CA GLU A 30 5.99 2.32 21.05
C GLU A 30 5.09 2.74 22.22
N GLU A 31 5.25 3.96 22.71
CA GLU A 31 4.47 4.50 23.84
C GLU A 31 3.18 5.24 23.41
N ASN A 32 2.90 5.34 22.11
CA ASN A 32 1.80 6.17 21.62
C ASN A 32 0.64 5.36 21.03
N ALA A 33 -0.41 5.20 21.85
CA ALA A 33 -1.67 4.57 21.48
C ALA A 33 -2.78 5.57 21.04
N SER A 34 -2.47 6.86 20.94
CA SER A 34 -3.45 7.94 20.80
C SER A 34 -4.28 7.84 19.52
N ALA A 35 -3.72 7.32 18.41
CA ALA A 35 -4.46 7.17 17.16
C ALA A 35 -5.61 6.14 17.27
N ALA A 36 -5.51 5.17 18.19
CA ALA A 36 -6.59 4.21 18.44
C ALA A 36 -7.74 4.83 19.26
N SER A 37 -7.47 5.89 20.01
CA SER A 37 -8.44 6.57 20.88
C SER A 37 -9.09 7.80 20.24
N LEU A 38 -8.72 8.14 18.99
CA LEU A 38 -9.34 9.25 18.27
C LEU A 38 -10.85 9.03 18.09
N PRO A 39 -11.67 10.10 18.10
CA PRO A 39 -13.09 9.98 17.77
C PRO A 39 -13.25 9.53 16.31
N PRO A 40 -14.33 8.80 15.96
CA PRO A 40 -14.55 8.25 14.62
C PRO A 40 -15.04 9.31 13.62
N VAL A 41 -14.36 10.46 13.57
CA VAL A 41 -14.66 11.57 12.66
C VAL A 41 -13.75 11.44 11.43
N PRO A 42 -14.30 11.36 10.20
CA PRO A 42 -13.49 11.31 8.99
C PRO A 42 -12.51 12.49 8.91
N GLY A 43 -11.25 12.20 8.58
CA GLY A 43 -10.19 13.21 8.50
C GLY A 43 -9.61 13.67 9.84
N ARG A 44 -10.12 13.19 10.99
CA ARG A 44 -9.48 13.44 12.30
C ARG A 44 -8.19 12.64 12.42
N GLY A 45 -7.09 13.31 12.71
CA GLY A 45 -5.78 12.68 12.85
C GLY A 45 -4.87 13.34 13.87
N ILE A 46 -3.72 12.71 14.08
CA ILE A 46 -2.60 13.21 14.88
C ILE A 46 -1.45 13.52 13.94
N TRP A 47 -0.87 14.70 14.10
CA TRP A 47 0.40 15.10 13.53
C TRP A 47 1.47 14.96 14.61
N GLN A 48 2.51 14.19 14.34
CA GLN A 48 3.64 13.99 15.24
C GLN A 48 4.94 14.36 14.52
N TRP A 49 5.60 15.40 15.02
CA TRP A 49 6.97 15.77 14.64
C TRP A 49 7.71 16.33 15.86
N GLN A 50 8.04 17.62 15.89
CA GLN A 50 8.57 18.31 17.07
C GLN A 50 7.53 18.43 18.19
N THR A 51 6.27 18.58 17.79
CA THR A 51 5.11 18.63 18.68
C THR A 51 4.08 17.62 18.19
N GLU A 52 3.35 17.05 19.13
CA GLU A 52 2.19 16.23 18.83
C GLU A 52 0.92 17.07 18.93
N THR A 53 0.08 17.03 17.89
CA THR A 53 -1.20 17.74 17.89
C THR A 53 -2.27 17.00 17.13
N GLN A 54 -3.52 17.11 17.57
CA GLN A 54 -4.66 16.62 16.81
C GLN A 54 -5.08 17.65 15.77
N PHE A 55 -5.37 17.20 14.55
CA PHE A 55 -5.82 18.05 13.47
C PHE A 55 -7.04 17.46 12.76
N GLN A 56 -7.69 18.30 11.95
CA GLN A 56 -8.76 17.89 11.05
C GLN A 56 -8.28 18.11 9.62
N ALA A 57 -8.17 17.03 8.85
CA ALA A 57 -7.76 17.10 7.45
C ALA A 57 -8.82 17.82 6.59
N PRO A 58 -8.38 18.61 5.60
CA PRO A 58 -9.30 19.14 4.60
C PRO A 58 -9.91 17.99 3.78
N TRP A 59 -11.20 18.10 3.48
CA TRP A 59 -11.87 17.21 2.56
C TRP A 59 -11.67 17.70 1.13
N LEU A 60 -11.24 16.81 0.24
CA LEU A 60 -11.13 17.07 -1.19
C LEU A 60 -11.94 16.02 -1.94
N ALA A 61 -12.99 16.47 -2.64
CA ALA A 61 -13.81 15.56 -3.43
C ALA A 61 -13.02 15.04 -4.63
N ARG A 62 -13.29 13.80 -5.06
CA ARG A 62 -12.61 13.19 -6.21
C ARG A 62 -12.74 14.02 -7.49
N ALA A 63 -13.94 14.49 -7.82
CA ALA A 63 -14.17 15.31 -9.01
C ALA A 63 -13.38 16.64 -8.96
N GLU A 64 -13.25 17.23 -7.78
CA GLU A 64 -12.44 18.43 -7.57
C GLU A 64 -10.95 18.12 -7.72
N ALA A 65 -10.45 17.02 -7.16
CA ALA A 65 -9.07 16.57 -7.34
C ALA A 65 -8.74 16.32 -8.82
N GLU A 66 -9.65 15.69 -9.57
CA GLU A 66 -9.50 15.45 -11.02
C GLU A 66 -9.43 16.76 -11.81
N GLU A 67 -10.26 17.75 -11.48
CA GLU A 67 -10.20 19.07 -12.12
C GLU A 67 -8.90 19.81 -11.79
N LEU A 68 -8.45 19.79 -10.53
CA LEU A 68 -7.18 20.39 -10.12
C LEU A 68 -5.99 19.78 -10.87
N LEU A 69 -6.00 18.45 -11.04
CA LEU A 69 -4.98 17.74 -11.81
C LEU A 69 -5.04 18.11 -13.30
N ARG A 70 -6.23 18.13 -13.91
CA ARG A 70 -6.40 18.48 -15.33
C ARG A 70 -5.91 19.89 -15.63
N ARG A 71 -6.19 20.84 -14.73
CA ARG A 71 -5.73 22.23 -14.85
C ARG A 71 -4.22 22.36 -14.73
N ARG A 72 -3.59 21.59 -13.83
CA ARG A 72 -2.14 21.68 -13.55
C ARG A 72 -1.29 20.88 -14.54
N TYR A 73 -1.78 19.72 -14.92
CA TYR A 73 -1.18 18.78 -15.86
C TYR A 73 -2.15 18.59 -17.01
N PRO A 74 -2.23 19.58 -17.94
CA PRO A 74 -3.04 19.41 -19.13
C PRO A 74 -2.58 18.13 -19.83
N PRO A 75 -3.52 17.28 -20.26
CA PRO A 75 -3.16 16.02 -20.88
C PRO A 75 -2.21 16.26 -22.05
N ASP A 76 -1.02 15.67 -21.99
CA ASP A 76 -0.13 15.67 -23.14
C ASP A 76 -0.82 14.87 -24.24
N ALA A 77 -1.29 15.58 -25.26
CA ALA A 77 -1.99 15.00 -26.39
C ALA A 77 -1.12 13.95 -27.10
N ALA A 78 0.21 14.07 -27.05
CA ALA A 78 1.12 13.08 -27.61
C ALA A 78 1.22 11.82 -26.74
N LEU A 79 1.29 11.97 -25.41
CA LEU A 79 1.23 10.82 -24.48
C LEU A 79 -0.12 10.11 -24.61
N LEU A 80 -1.25 10.82 -24.50
CA LEU A 80 -2.58 10.22 -24.63
C LEU A 80 -2.76 9.47 -25.95
N ARG A 81 -2.23 9.99 -27.07
CA ARG A 81 -2.23 9.27 -28.36
C ARG A 81 -1.38 7.99 -28.33
N ARG A 82 -0.26 7.98 -27.59
CA ARG A 82 0.63 6.82 -27.42
C ARG A 82 0.06 5.74 -26.51
N ILE A 83 -0.74 6.11 -25.50
CA ILE A 83 -1.42 5.16 -24.58
C ILE A 83 -2.87 4.83 -24.99
N GLY A 84 -3.34 5.27 -26.16
CA GLY A 84 -4.64 4.84 -26.71
C GLY A 84 -5.85 5.69 -26.31
N GLY A 85 -5.67 6.97 -25.97
CA GLY A 85 -6.73 7.92 -25.68
C GLY A 85 -7.34 7.77 -24.27
N PRO A 86 -8.29 8.66 -23.89
CA PRO A 86 -9.04 8.53 -22.64
C PRO A 86 -10.10 7.43 -22.81
N GLY A 87 -9.64 6.19 -22.99
CA GLY A 87 -10.46 5.00 -23.07
C GLY A 87 -10.10 4.11 -21.90
N GLU A 88 -11.08 3.94 -21.02
CA GLU A 88 -11.41 2.70 -20.32
C GLU A 88 -10.27 1.66 -20.26
N LEU A 89 -9.78 1.37 -19.05
CA LEU A 89 -8.88 0.25 -18.76
C LEU A 89 -9.60 -1.06 -19.10
N THR A 90 -9.69 -1.33 -20.40
CA THR A 90 -10.29 -2.53 -20.94
C THR A 90 -9.24 -3.60 -20.73
N HIS A 91 -9.54 -4.55 -19.86
CA HIS A 91 -8.68 -5.69 -19.59
C HIS A 91 -8.29 -6.38 -20.89
N SER A 92 -7.05 -6.16 -21.33
CA SER A 92 -6.40 -7.03 -22.30
C SER A 92 -4.88 -6.86 -22.19
N ASN A 93 -4.26 -7.85 -21.57
CA ASN A 93 -2.89 -8.32 -21.81
C ASN A 93 -1.77 -7.26 -21.82
N GLY A 94 -1.74 -6.40 -20.81
CA GLY A 94 -0.55 -5.62 -20.50
C GLY A 94 0.51 -6.51 -19.87
N VAL A 95 1.67 -6.64 -20.52
CA VAL A 95 2.90 -7.15 -19.92
C VAL A 95 3.27 -6.22 -18.76
N GLY A 96 2.70 -6.48 -17.59
CA GLY A 96 3.24 -5.99 -16.34
C GLY A 96 4.56 -6.70 -16.15
N ASN A 97 5.67 -5.96 -16.23
CA ASN A 97 6.91 -6.45 -15.65
C ASN A 97 6.64 -6.65 -14.16
N ALA A 98 6.33 -7.90 -13.81
CA ALA A 98 6.31 -8.37 -12.45
C ALA A 98 7.68 -8.00 -11.85
N LEU A 99 7.65 -7.36 -10.69
CA LEU A 99 8.85 -7.22 -9.87
C LEU A 99 9.43 -8.63 -9.68
N PRO A 100 10.72 -8.85 -9.96
CA PRO A 100 11.30 -10.19 -9.89
C PRO A 100 11.25 -10.68 -8.44
N THR A 101 10.46 -11.73 -8.20
CA THR A 101 10.60 -12.59 -7.04
C THR A 101 11.87 -13.41 -7.23
N ASP A 102 12.92 -13.05 -6.51
CA ASP A 102 14.14 -13.83 -6.38
C ASP A 102 13.86 -15.03 -5.49
N GLU A 103 13.38 -16.12 -6.09
CA GLU A 103 13.49 -17.45 -5.52
C GLU A 103 14.49 -18.27 -6.33
N GLY A 104 15.63 -18.54 -5.71
CA GLY A 104 16.57 -19.51 -6.24
C GLY A 104 17.74 -19.76 -5.32
N HIS A 105 17.60 -20.70 -4.38
CA HIS A 105 18.73 -21.55 -4.00
C HIS A 105 18.28 -22.99 -3.76
N ARG A 106 18.70 -23.86 -4.68
CA ARG A 106 18.57 -25.33 -4.68
C ARG A 106 19.31 -25.93 -3.49
N ILE A 107 18.82 -27.05 -2.93
CA ILE A 107 19.66 -28.22 -2.64
C ILE A 107 18.88 -29.50 -2.96
N ALA A 108 19.50 -30.36 -3.79
CA ALA A 108 19.12 -31.74 -4.02
C ALA A 108 19.64 -32.63 -2.87
N GLY A 109 18.86 -33.63 -2.44
CA GLY A 109 19.35 -34.63 -1.49
C GLY A 109 18.33 -35.69 -1.07
N SER A 110 18.40 -36.86 -1.72
CA SER A 110 18.26 -38.23 -1.21
C SER A 110 16.96 -38.77 -0.58
N GLY A 111 16.54 -39.94 -1.07
CA GLY A 111 15.83 -40.99 -0.31
C GLY A 111 14.54 -41.49 -0.97
N SER A 112 14.60 -42.35 -2.00
CA SER A 112 14.52 -43.83 -1.89
C SER A 112 13.15 -44.35 -1.41
N GLY A 113 12.43 -45.07 -2.27
CA GLY A 113 11.22 -45.79 -1.87
C GLY A 113 10.34 -46.25 -3.04
N THR A 114 10.84 -47.24 -3.77
CA THR A 114 10.12 -48.15 -4.68
C THR A 114 8.77 -48.65 -4.14
N GLY A 115 7.75 -48.75 -4.99
CA GLY A 115 6.50 -49.43 -4.64
C GLY A 115 5.38 -49.22 -5.66
N GLU A 116 5.53 -49.88 -6.81
CA GLU A 116 4.46 -50.19 -7.76
C GLU A 116 3.36 -51.03 -7.06
N GLU A 117 2.11 -50.59 -7.07
CA GLU A 117 0.99 -51.53 -7.17
C GLU A 117 -0.30 -50.86 -7.69
N VAL A 118 -0.70 -51.37 -8.84
CA VAL A 118 -2.00 -51.25 -9.50
C VAL A 118 -3.07 -51.90 -8.62
N ARG A 119 -4.22 -51.24 -8.41
CA ARG A 119 -5.53 -51.92 -8.48
C ARG A 119 -6.74 -50.99 -8.53
N THR A 120 -7.70 -51.50 -9.28
CA THR A 120 -8.94 -50.98 -9.83
C THR A 120 -10.06 -50.82 -8.81
N ASP A 121 -11.04 -49.99 -9.17
CA ASP A 121 -12.36 -49.78 -8.57
C ASP A 121 -13.06 -51.03 -7.99
N ALA A 122 -13.69 -50.87 -6.83
CA ALA A 122 -15.08 -51.24 -6.50
C ALA A 122 -15.43 -50.83 -5.05
#